data_AF-A0A6J7ARC1-F1
#
_entry.id   AF-A0A6J7ARC1-F1
#
_cell.length_a   1.000
_cell.length_b   1.000
_cell.length_c   1.000
_cell.angle_alpha   90.00
_cell.angle_beta   90.00
_cell.angle_gamma   90.00
#
_symmetry.space_group_name_H-M   'P 1'
#
loop_
_entity.id
_entity.type
_entity.pdbx_description
1 polymer ?
#
loop_
_entity_poly.entity_id
_entity_poly.type
_entity_poly.pdbx_seq_one_letter_code
_entity_poly.pdbx_strand_id
1 'polypeptide(L)'
;MSSGTIIILPGGAAEFRATLLREITDLGGFAFSIDIPPVSVAPMSVLICAQLHENHPLGPLVVVAPASSVDFLPAVALAQRTAHRRVAAYYLIDPLNDPTGPEWPDAPVHLIQLTSTTTSRLPDLRGWQQLKLNGIDELAAVLVASADS
;
A
#
# COMPACT_ATOMS: atom_id res chain seq x y z
N MET A 1 -18.66 10.55 -1.74
CA MET A 1 -17.34 11.20 -1.75
C MET A 1 -16.48 10.39 -0.82
N SER A 2 -15.47 9.72 -1.35
CA SER A 2 -14.63 8.86 -0.54
C SER A 2 -13.93 9.68 0.52
N SER A 3 -14.08 9.29 1.79
CA SER A 3 -13.49 10.02 2.92
C SER A 3 -12.09 9.51 3.27
N GLY A 4 -11.71 8.32 2.77
CA GLY A 4 -10.40 7.74 2.97
C GLY A 4 -9.39 8.13 1.90
N THR A 5 -8.12 8.01 2.27
CA THR A 5 -6.99 8.32 1.39
C THR A 5 -6.20 7.05 1.06
N ILE A 6 -6.01 6.78 -0.23
CA ILE A 6 -5.23 5.65 -0.73
C ILE A 6 -3.81 6.12 -1.03
N ILE A 7 -2.82 5.44 -0.46
CA ILE A 7 -1.40 5.75 -0.58
C ILE A 7 -0.74 4.61 -1.33
N ILE A 8 -0.09 4.91 -2.47
CA ILE A 8 0.68 3.93 -3.22
C ILE A 8 2.16 4.16 -2.95
N LEU A 9 2.83 3.15 -2.38
CA LEU A 9 4.26 3.19 -2.05
C LEU A 9 5.16 3.06 -3.29
N PRO A 10 6.39 3.60 -3.22
CA PRO A 10 7.36 3.48 -4.30
C PRO A 10 7.95 2.07 -4.37
N GLY A 11 7.71 1.42 -5.50
CA GLY A 11 8.25 0.12 -5.88
C GLY A 11 7.42 -0.47 -7.01
N GLY A 12 7.97 -1.45 -7.73
CA GLY A 12 7.34 -1.98 -8.95
C GLY A 12 7.35 -1.02 -10.15
N ALA A 13 6.68 -1.42 -11.23
CA ALA A 13 6.64 -0.68 -12.49
C ALA A 13 5.90 0.66 -12.34
N ALA A 14 6.50 1.74 -12.86
CA ALA A 14 5.86 3.07 -12.85
C ALA A 14 4.53 3.08 -13.61
N GLU A 15 4.44 2.32 -14.71
CA GLU A 15 3.22 2.15 -15.51
C GLU A 15 2.08 1.52 -14.70
N PHE A 16 2.40 0.54 -13.85
CA PHE A 16 1.42 -0.10 -12.97
C PHE A 16 0.82 0.91 -12.00
N ARG A 17 1.67 1.72 -11.34
CA ARG A 17 1.22 2.75 -10.40
C ARG A 17 0.40 3.83 -11.09
N ALA A 18 0.81 4.29 -12.27
CA ALA A 18 0.08 5.29 -13.05
C ALA A 18 -1.31 4.77 -13.47
N THR A 19 -1.38 3.51 -13.91
CA THR A 19 -2.65 2.87 -14.28
C THR A 19 -3.55 2.72 -13.07
N LEU A 20 -3.03 2.21 -11.96
CA LEU A 20 -3.81 2.04 -10.72
C LEU A 20 -4.33 3.38 -10.19
N LEU A 21 -3.51 4.43 -10.21
CA LEU A 21 -3.91 5.77 -9.76
C LEU A 21 -5.01 6.34 -10.65
N ARG A 22 -4.94 6.11 -11.96
CA ARG A 22 -5.99 6.50 -12.90
C ARG A 22 -7.30 5.78 -12.60
N GLU A 23 -7.29 4.46 -12.48
CA GLU A 23 -8.48 3.66 -12.19
C GLU A 23 -9.15 4.08 -10.86
N ILE A 24 -8.35 4.33 -9.80
CA ILE A 24 -8.88 4.83 -8.53
C ILE A 24 -9.54 6.22 -8.69
N THR A 25 -8.91 7.10 -9.47
CA THR A 25 -9.44 8.45 -9.71
C THR A 25 -10.73 8.41 -10.55
N ASP A 26 -10.79 7.52 -11.55
CA ASP A 26 -11.97 7.31 -12.40
C ASP A 26 -13.16 6.77 -11.58
N LEU A 27 -12.88 5.99 -10.51
CA LEU A 27 -13.87 5.55 -9.52
C LEU A 27 -14.25 6.62 -8.48
N GLY A 28 -13.60 7.79 -8.50
CA GLY A 28 -13.85 8.89 -7.57
C GLY A 28 -13.18 8.73 -6.19
N GLY A 29 -12.19 7.84 -6.07
CA GLY A 29 -11.35 7.70 -4.89
C GLY A 29 -10.22 8.73 -4.85
N PHE A 30 -9.70 9.01 -3.65
CA PHE A 30 -8.55 9.89 -3.48
C PHE A 30 -7.28 9.05 -3.32
N ALA A 31 -6.41 9.05 -4.34
CA ALA A 31 -5.14 8.34 -4.31
C ALA A 31 -3.96 9.25 -4.66
N PHE A 32 -2.82 9.01 -3.99
CA PHE A 32 -1.54 9.56 -4.42
C PHE A 32 -0.43 8.51 -4.36
N SER A 33 0.49 8.62 -5.32
CA SER A 33 1.71 7.83 -5.34
C SER A 33 2.82 8.61 -4.66
N ILE A 34 3.56 7.94 -3.79
CA ILE A 34 4.80 8.46 -3.23
C ILE A 34 5.90 8.15 -4.25
N ASP A 35 6.42 9.19 -4.90
CA ASP A 35 7.59 9.07 -5.77
C ASP A 35 8.79 9.65 -5.04
N ILE A 36 9.78 8.79 -4.78
CA ILE A 36 11.01 9.16 -4.07
C ILE A 36 12.14 9.06 -5.08
N PRO A 37 12.91 10.14 -5.27
CA PRO A 37 14.01 10.12 -6.21
C PRO A 37 15.07 9.08 -5.80
N PRO A 38 15.62 8.31 -6.77
CA PRO A 38 16.50 7.16 -6.50
C PRO A 38 17.88 7.51 -5.91
N VAL A 39 18.15 8.78 -5.61
CA VAL A 39 19.47 9.30 -5.18
C VAL A 39 19.49 9.77 -3.72
N SER A 40 18.45 9.49 -2.94
CA SER A 40 18.41 9.96 -1.55
C SER A 40 19.31 9.11 -0.65
N VAL A 41 20.10 9.79 0.18
CA VAL A 41 20.99 9.17 1.20
C VAL A 41 20.23 8.67 2.43
N ALA A 42 18.97 9.05 2.59
CA ALA A 42 18.12 8.64 3.70
C ALA A 42 17.45 7.29 3.41
N PRO A 43 17.21 6.45 4.44
CA PRO A 43 16.46 5.21 4.25
C PRO A 43 15.06 5.49 3.70
N MET A 44 14.64 4.71 2.71
CA MET A 44 13.36 4.88 1.99
C MET A 44 12.16 4.97 2.93
N SER A 45 12.14 4.20 4.02
CA SER A 45 11.09 4.27 5.04
C SER A 45 10.94 5.66 5.67
N VAL A 46 12.04 6.36 5.95
CA VAL A 46 12.01 7.72 6.50
C VAL A 46 11.46 8.72 5.49
N LEU A 47 11.84 8.59 4.22
CA LEU A 47 11.38 9.45 3.15
C LEU A 47 9.87 9.27 2.90
N ILE A 48 9.40 8.02 2.86
CA ILE A 48 7.96 7.70 2.78
C ILE A 48 7.21 8.35 3.96
N CYS A 49 7.74 8.22 5.18
CA CYS A 49 7.11 8.78 6.37
C CYS A 49 7.10 10.32 6.36
N ALA A 50 8.17 10.96 5.90
CA ALA A 50 8.25 12.41 5.76
C ALA A 50 7.22 12.93 4.76
N GLN A 51 7.12 12.29 3.60
CA GLN A 51 6.17 12.69 2.56
C GLN A 51 4.72 12.45 3.00
N LEU A 52 4.46 11.39 3.76
CA LEU A 52 3.15 11.17 4.41
C LEU A 52 2.83 12.23 5.47
N HIS A 53 3.85 12.68 6.21
CA HIS A 53 3.68 13.77 7.17
C HIS A 53 3.32 15.07 6.43
N GLU A 54 4.07 15.44 5.40
CA GLU A 54 3.86 16.66 4.61
C GLU A 54 2.51 16.73 3.90
N ASN A 55 2.02 15.61 3.35
CA ASN A 55 0.75 15.57 2.64
C ASN A 55 -0.47 15.57 3.57
N HIS A 56 -0.27 15.35 4.87
CA HIS A 56 -1.33 15.26 5.88
C HIS A 56 -2.60 14.52 5.42
N PRO A 57 -2.49 13.26 4.94
CA PRO A 57 -3.65 12.56 4.40
C PRO A 57 -4.71 12.35 5.49
N LEU A 58 -5.97 12.66 5.17
CA LEU A 58 -7.08 12.46 6.08
C LEU A 58 -7.39 10.97 6.18
N GLY A 59 -7.56 10.48 7.42
CA GLY A 59 -7.92 9.09 7.67
C GLY A 59 -9.39 8.83 7.32
N PRO A 60 -9.77 7.58 6.99
CA PRO A 60 -8.97 6.34 7.05
C PRO A 60 -7.93 6.20 5.92
N LEU A 61 -6.74 5.69 6.25
CA LEU A 61 -5.67 5.48 5.26
C LEU A 61 -5.66 4.05 4.73
N VAL A 62 -5.54 3.89 3.42
CA VAL A 62 -5.30 2.60 2.76
C VAL A 62 -3.91 2.62 2.16
N VAL A 63 -3.03 1.72 2.61
CA VAL A 63 -1.62 1.71 2.16
C VAL A 63 -1.39 0.56 1.20
N VAL A 64 -0.90 0.87 0.01
CA VAL A 64 -0.65 -0.09 -1.08
C VAL A 64 0.85 -0.20 -1.32
N ALA A 65 1.40 -1.40 -1.11
CA ALA A 65 2.82 -1.70 -1.23
C ALA A 65 3.06 -2.71 -2.38
N PRO A 66 3.56 -2.23 -3.54
CA PRO A 66 3.94 -3.12 -4.63
C PRO A 66 5.35 -3.73 -4.45
N ALA A 67 5.49 -5.01 -4.77
CA ALA A 67 6.75 -5.75 -4.91
C ALA A 67 7.71 -5.58 -3.72
N SER A 68 8.84 -4.87 -3.93
CA SER A 68 9.89 -4.64 -2.93
C SER A 68 9.52 -3.59 -1.86
N SER A 69 8.41 -2.87 -2.03
CA SER A 69 7.99 -1.83 -1.07
C SER A 69 7.47 -2.41 0.24
N VAL A 70 7.16 -3.71 0.25
CA VAL A 70 6.61 -4.40 1.40
C VAL A 70 7.55 -4.38 2.60
N ASP A 71 8.87 -4.39 2.36
CA ASP A 71 9.89 -4.31 3.42
C ASP A 71 9.81 -3.01 4.23
N PHE A 72 9.24 -1.94 3.66
CA PHE A 72 9.08 -0.66 4.35
C PHE A 72 7.77 -0.55 5.14
N LEU A 73 6.82 -1.45 4.91
CA LEU A 73 5.52 -1.42 5.59
C LEU A 73 5.67 -1.34 7.11
N PRO A 74 6.46 -2.20 7.79
CA PRO A 74 6.69 -2.13 9.24
C PRO A 74 7.01 -0.73 9.77
N ALA A 75 7.94 -0.05 9.10
CA ALA A 75 8.32 1.31 9.46
C ALA A 75 7.20 2.32 9.20
N VAL A 76 6.43 2.14 8.11
CA VAL A 76 5.29 2.99 7.77
C VAL A 76 4.18 2.89 8.82
N ALA A 77 3.73 1.69 9.27
CA ALA A 77 2.71 1.68 10.34
C ALA A 77 3.23 2.22 11.65
N LEU A 78 4.49 1.96 12.02
CA LEU A 78 5.04 2.54 13.24
C LEU A 78 4.94 4.07 13.20
N ALA A 79 5.27 4.68 12.06
CA ALA A 79 5.13 6.11 11.86
C ALA A 79 3.66 6.58 11.89
N GLN A 80 2.74 5.85 11.25
CA GLN A 80 1.31 6.20 11.28
C GLN A 80 0.71 6.08 12.68
N ARG A 81 1.06 5.04 13.42
CA ARG A 81 0.66 4.81 14.81
C ARG A 81 1.17 5.91 15.73
N THR A 82 2.44 6.29 15.58
CA THR A 82 3.05 7.41 16.31
C THR A 82 2.38 8.74 15.95
N ALA A 83 1.91 8.88 14.70
CA ALA A 83 1.14 10.02 14.24
C ALA A 83 -0.37 9.96 14.60
N HIS A 84 -0.81 8.94 15.35
CA HIS A 84 -2.22 8.67 15.69
C HIS A 84 -3.16 8.64 14.47
N ARG A 85 -2.65 8.25 13.29
CA ARG A 85 -3.43 8.13 12.06
C ARG A 85 -3.99 6.72 11.95
N ARG A 86 -5.30 6.63 11.72
CA ARG A 86 -5.99 5.35 11.54
C ARG A 86 -5.72 4.80 10.15
N VAL A 87 -5.06 3.65 10.09
CA VAL A 87 -4.93 2.86 8.85
C VAL A 87 -6.07 1.85 8.80
N ALA A 88 -6.83 1.86 7.70
CA ALA A 88 -7.93 0.93 7.48
C ALA A 88 -7.43 -0.44 7.03
N ALA A 89 -6.48 -0.47 6.09
CA ALA A 89 -5.94 -1.71 5.55
C ALA A 89 -4.58 -1.50 4.86
N TYR A 90 -3.80 -2.59 4.82
CA TYR A 90 -2.58 -2.71 4.02
C TYR A 90 -2.82 -3.65 2.86
N TYR A 91 -2.44 -3.26 1.65
CA TYR A 91 -2.53 -4.07 0.43
C TYR A 91 -1.13 -4.32 -0.11
N LEU A 92 -0.70 -5.58 -0.15
CA LEU A 92 0.61 -5.99 -0.64
C LEU A 92 0.43 -6.62 -2.02
N ILE A 93 1.01 -6.04 -3.06
CA ILE A 93 0.84 -6.52 -4.43
C ILE A 93 2.12 -7.24 -4.85
N ASP A 94 2.00 -8.53 -5.15
CA ASP A 94 3.11 -9.42 -5.54
C ASP A 94 4.39 -9.21 -4.69
N PRO A 95 4.29 -9.35 -3.36
CA PRO A 95 5.44 -9.20 -2.48
C PRO A 95 6.57 -10.14 -2.88
N LEU A 96 7.76 -9.56 -3.04
CA LEU A 96 8.99 -10.32 -3.33
C LEU A 96 9.63 -10.90 -2.07
N ASN A 97 9.39 -10.24 -0.93
CA ASN A 97 9.94 -10.58 0.37
C ASN A 97 8.82 -10.68 1.40
N ASP A 98 9.07 -11.40 2.49
CA ASP A 98 8.20 -11.47 3.66
C ASP A 98 8.47 -10.26 4.56
N PRO A 99 7.52 -9.31 4.72
CA PRO A 99 7.74 -8.12 5.52
C PRO A 99 7.48 -8.37 7.02
N THR A 100 7.88 -9.53 7.54
CA THR A 100 7.73 -9.88 8.96
C THR A 100 8.63 -9.00 9.83
N GLY A 101 8.00 -7.99 10.45
CA GLY A 101 8.59 -7.19 11.52
C GLY A 101 8.07 -7.62 12.91
N PRO A 102 8.82 -7.36 14.00
CA PRO A 102 8.48 -7.83 15.35
C PRO A 102 7.18 -7.24 15.95
N GLU A 103 6.62 -6.17 15.39
CA GLU A 103 5.38 -5.50 15.88
C GLU A 103 4.40 -5.16 14.74
N TRP A 104 4.19 -6.08 13.79
CA TRP A 104 3.23 -5.94 12.69
C TRP A 104 2.18 -7.07 12.73
N PRO A 105 0.90 -6.87 12.38
CA PRO A 105 0.21 -5.66 11.86
C PRO A 105 -0.75 -4.95 12.85
N ASP A 106 -0.95 -3.63 12.66
CA ASP A 106 -1.90 -2.77 13.42
C ASP A 106 -3.30 -2.66 12.74
N ALA A 107 -3.43 -3.16 11.52
CA ALA A 107 -4.65 -3.14 10.69
C ALA A 107 -4.69 -4.39 9.77
N PRO A 108 -5.84 -4.77 9.20
CA PRO A 108 -5.93 -5.93 8.32
C PRO A 108 -4.98 -5.81 7.11
N VAL A 109 -4.25 -6.91 6.84
CA VAL A 109 -3.28 -7.02 5.75
C VAL A 109 -3.86 -7.91 4.66
N HIS A 110 -3.90 -7.40 3.44
CA HIS A 110 -4.39 -8.09 2.25
C HIS A 110 -3.23 -8.35 1.29
N LEU A 111 -2.98 -9.61 0.99
CA LEU A 111 -2.02 -10.06 -0.01
C LEU A 111 -2.74 -10.17 -1.35
N ILE A 112 -2.39 -9.32 -2.29
CA ILE A 112 -2.87 -9.35 -3.67
C ILE A 112 -1.84 -10.09 -4.52
N GLN A 113 -2.27 -11.19 -5.13
CA GLN A 113 -1.52 -11.85 -6.19
C GLN A 113 -2.18 -11.54 -7.54
N LEU A 114 -1.47 -10.81 -8.41
CA LEU A 114 -1.92 -10.59 -9.78
C LEU A 114 -1.50 -11.80 -10.61
N THR A 115 -2.44 -12.43 -11.31
CA THR A 115 -2.25 -13.71 -12.03
C THR A 115 -1.19 -13.69 -13.13
N SER A 116 -0.60 -12.53 -13.45
CA SER A 116 0.40 -12.35 -14.52
C SER A 116 1.85 -12.46 -14.06
N THR A 117 2.13 -12.45 -12.77
CA THR A 117 3.49 -12.39 -12.22
C THR A 117 3.75 -13.54 -11.26
N THR A 118 4.87 -14.21 -11.48
CA THR A 118 5.37 -15.43 -10.82
C THR A 118 4.85 -15.65 -9.41
N THR A 119 4.29 -16.86 -9.18
CA THR A 119 3.77 -17.36 -7.92
C THR A 119 4.75 -17.13 -6.75
N SER A 120 4.61 -16.00 -6.06
CA SER A 120 5.34 -15.76 -4.82
C SER A 120 4.70 -16.62 -3.74
N ARG A 121 5.38 -17.72 -3.37
CA ARG A 121 4.99 -18.62 -2.27
C ARG A 121 5.37 -17.96 -0.95
N LEU A 122 4.66 -16.91 -0.54
CA LEU A 122 4.74 -16.51 0.84
C LEU A 122 4.08 -17.59 1.72
N PRO A 123 4.65 -17.90 2.89
CA PRO A 123 3.99 -18.75 3.88
C PRO A 123 2.61 -18.20 4.20
N ASP A 124 1.69 -19.06 4.60
CA ASP A 124 0.36 -18.64 5.06
C ASP A 124 0.52 -17.89 6.39
N LEU A 125 0.74 -16.57 6.32
CA LEU A 125 0.97 -15.70 7.47
C LEU A 125 -0.36 -15.51 8.20
N ARG A 126 -0.43 -16.00 9.44
CA ARG A 126 -1.66 -15.97 10.25
C ARG A 126 -2.20 -14.54 10.35
N GLY A 127 -3.43 -14.33 9.90
CA GLY A 127 -4.14 -13.05 9.96
C GLY A 127 -4.08 -12.20 8.68
N TRP A 128 -3.41 -12.67 7.63
CA TRP A 128 -3.33 -11.97 6.35
C TRP A 128 -4.34 -12.58 5.37
N GLN A 129 -5.12 -11.74 4.71
CA GLN A 129 -6.11 -12.18 3.72
C GLN A 129 -5.48 -12.25 2.34
N GLN A 130 -5.44 -13.42 1.73
CA GLN A 130 -5.01 -13.56 0.34
C GLN A 130 -6.18 -13.33 -0.62
N LEU A 131 -6.03 -12.37 -1.53
CA LEU A 131 -6.96 -12.07 -2.60
C LEU A 131 -6.24 -12.30 -3.94
N LYS A 132 -6.90 -13.03 -4.83
CA LYS A 132 -6.44 -13.20 -6.21
C LYS A 132 -7.30 -12.31 -7.08
N LEU A 133 -6.66 -11.35 -7.74
CA LEU A 133 -7.32 -10.40 -8.61
C LEU A 133 -6.84 -10.62 -10.04
N ASN A 134 -7.77 -10.50 -10.99
CA ASN A 134 -7.48 -10.76 -12.40
C ASN A 134 -7.00 -9.52 -13.16
N GLY A 135 -7.16 -8.34 -12.57
CA GLY A 135 -6.86 -7.06 -13.20
C GLY A 135 -6.69 -5.90 -12.21
N ILE A 136 -6.17 -4.79 -12.73
CA ILE A 136 -5.92 -3.55 -11.97
C ILE A 136 -7.23 -2.82 -11.66
N ASP A 137 -8.23 -2.97 -12.52
CA ASP A 137 -9.60 -2.48 -12.35
C ASP A 137 -10.26 -3.08 -11.09
N GLU A 138 -10.15 -4.40 -10.93
CA GLU A 138 -10.68 -5.10 -9.76
C GLU A 138 -9.95 -4.66 -8.48
N LEU A 139 -8.63 -4.46 -8.56
CA LEU A 139 -7.82 -3.92 -7.47
C LEU A 139 -8.25 -2.49 -7.10
N ALA A 140 -8.43 -1.61 -8.07
CA ALA A 140 -8.86 -0.24 -7.83
C ALA A 140 -10.22 -0.19 -7.12
N ALA A 141 -11.18 -1.02 -7.55
CA ALA A 141 -12.49 -1.13 -6.91
C ALA A 141 -12.39 -1.57 -5.44
N VAL A 142 -11.55 -2.57 -5.14
CA VAL A 142 -11.33 -3.04 -3.76
C VAL A 142 -10.69 -1.96 -2.88
N LEU A 143 -9.71 -1.22 -3.42
CA LEU A 143 -9.03 -0.15 -2.68
C LEU A 143 -9.99 1.00 -2.35
N VAL A 144 -10.82 1.41 -3.30
CA VAL A 144 -11.82 2.47 -3.10
C VAL A 144 -12.87 2.03 -2.07
N ALA A 145 -13.40 0.81 -2.19
CA ALA A 145 -14.35 0.27 -1.22
C ALA A 145 -13.79 0.23 0.21
N SER A 146 -12.49 -0.02 0.34
CA SER A 146 -11.80 -0.08 1.64
C SER A 146 -11.47 1.29 2.22
N ALA A 147 -11.33 2.31 1.36
CA ALA A 147 -11.20 3.71 1.77
C ALA A 147 -12.55 4.31 2.21
N ASP A 148 -13.66 3.71 1.78
CA ASP A 148 -15.03 4.14 2.12
C ASP A 148 -15.61 3.49 3.39
N SER A 149 -14.91 2.50 3.96
CA SER A 149 -15.34 1.73 5.15
C SER A 149 -14.89 2.37 6.47
#